data_AF-A0A929SLT3-F1
#
_entry.id   AF-A0A929SLT3-F1
#
_cell.length_a   1.000
_cell.length_b   1.000
_cell.length_c   1.000
_cell.angle_alpha   90.00
_cell.angle_beta   90.00
_cell.angle_gamma   90.00
#
_symmetry.space_group_name_H-M   'P 1'
#
loop_
_entity.id
_entity.type
_entity.pdbx_description
1 polymer ?
#
loop_
_entity_poly.entity_id
_entity_poly.type
_entity_poly.pdbx_seq_one_letter_code
_entity_poly.pdbx_strand_id
1 'polypeptide(L)'
;INAWVLTILEGLVKDVEGGKFLERMRRYLTHKDKAHAKERLILKAASYLATRWEFSIVYQTSKFLSDIDELKARVEEELEDYYELIGVRKIVMNQKLAKLVDLAGRLRFQKRWAQTPRIPETAVLGHMLVVAILSYFYSLEVKACKSRLENNFFCALFHDLPESLTRDIISPVKYGIEGLNEIISEYEMRLIDEKILPFVPENFRDEFSYILGIRMEGGKFIKNEFENRICEKKPLHHEGTMENVNEDKFNAIDGKALKFCDKLAAFFEAGISISYGVKSNELTEGFNNMDKFFQKNQSLDGVNFLKVCDDFKEHFSLL
;
A
#
# COMPACT_ATOMS: atom_id res chain seq x y z
N ILE A 1 -24.63 -11.62 -2.97
CA ILE A 1 -23.17 -11.40 -3.04
C ILE A 1 -22.56 -11.19 -1.65
N ASN A 2 -22.86 -10.10 -0.93
CA ASN A 2 -22.21 -9.82 0.38
C ASN A 2 -22.36 -10.94 1.42
N ALA A 3 -23.52 -11.60 1.49
CA ALA A 3 -23.71 -12.76 2.37
C ALA A 3 -22.79 -13.94 2.01
N TRP A 4 -22.58 -14.19 0.72
CA TRP A 4 -21.68 -15.23 0.23
C TRP A 4 -20.20 -14.87 0.51
N VAL A 5 -19.79 -13.62 0.28
CA VAL A 5 -18.44 -13.15 0.64
C VAL A 5 -18.15 -13.38 2.13
N LEU A 6 -19.11 -13.06 3.01
CA LEU A 6 -18.99 -13.33 4.43
C LEU A 6 -18.79 -14.82 4.73
N THR A 7 -19.50 -15.73 4.05
CA THR A 7 -19.32 -17.17 4.28
C THR A 7 -17.92 -17.69 3.91
N ILE A 8 -17.27 -17.07 2.92
CA ILE A 8 -15.90 -17.43 2.52
C ILE A 8 -14.88 -16.87 3.53
N LEU A 9 -15.04 -15.61 3.93
CA LEU A 9 -14.07 -14.92 4.77
C LEU A 9 -14.18 -15.30 6.25
N GLU A 10 -15.35 -15.69 6.73
CA GLU A 10 -15.62 -15.98 8.15
C GLU A 10 -14.63 -17.01 8.72
N GLY A 11 -14.39 -18.12 8.02
CA GLY A 11 -13.43 -19.13 8.46
C GLY A 11 -11.98 -18.63 8.54
N LEU A 12 -11.63 -17.63 7.72
CA LEU A 12 -10.28 -17.08 7.62
C LEU A 12 -10.00 -15.98 8.66
N VAL A 13 -11.03 -15.27 9.11
CA VAL A 13 -10.86 -14.05 9.94
C VAL A 13 -11.54 -14.12 11.31
N LYS A 14 -12.22 -15.22 11.65
CA LYS A 14 -12.92 -15.41 12.93
C LYS A 14 -12.00 -15.26 14.15
N ASP A 15 -10.72 -15.61 14.02
CA ASP A 15 -9.78 -15.61 15.14
C ASP A 15 -9.09 -14.23 15.29
N VAL A 16 -9.20 -13.35 14.29
CA VAL A 16 -8.61 -12.00 14.31
C VAL A 16 -9.29 -11.15 15.37
N GLU A 17 -8.48 -10.63 16.31
CA GLU A 17 -8.94 -9.89 17.49
C GLU A 17 -10.04 -10.61 18.29
N GLY A 18 -10.03 -11.95 18.32
CA GLY A 18 -11.06 -12.74 18.99
C GLY A 18 -12.46 -12.53 18.40
N GLY A 19 -12.56 -12.34 17.08
CA GLY A 19 -13.83 -12.21 16.35
C GLY A 19 -14.35 -10.78 16.20
N LYS A 20 -13.76 -9.79 16.92
CA LYS A 20 -14.19 -8.39 16.82
C LYS A 20 -14.01 -7.82 15.41
N PHE A 21 -12.96 -8.23 14.70
CA PHE A 21 -12.75 -7.84 13.31
C PHE A 21 -13.86 -8.36 12.40
N LEU A 22 -14.23 -9.64 12.54
CA LEU A 22 -15.33 -10.25 11.79
C LEU A 22 -16.67 -9.53 12.05
N GLU A 23 -16.95 -9.12 13.28
CA GLU A 23 -18.14 -8.33 13.61
C GLU A 23 -18.16 -6.96 12.90
N ARG A 24 -17.01 -6.26 12.86
CA ARG A 24 -16.89 -5.00 12.10
C ARG A 24 -17.09 -5.23 10.60
N MET A 25 -16.46 -6.26 10.04
CA MET A 25 -16.61 -6.63 8.62
C MET A 25 -18.07 -6.97 8.27
N ARG A 26 -18.75 -7.77 9.11
CA ARG A 26 -20.16 -8.13 8.93
C ARG A 26 -21.06 -6.91 8.95
N ARG A 27 -20.85 -5.97 9.87
CA ARG A 27 -21.60 -4.70 9.93
C ARG A 27 -21.38 -3.84 8.68
N TYR A 28 -20.14 -3.77 8.19
CA TYR A 28 -19.80 -3.05 6.96
C TYR A 28 -20.48 -3.65 5.73
N LEU A 29 -20.32 -4.96 5.50
CA LEU A 29 -20.84 -5.64 4.30
C LEU A 29 -22.37 -5.77 4.27
N THR A 30 -23.04 -5.73 5.43
CA THR A 30 -24.51 -5.80 5.50
C THR A 30 -25.19 -4.43 5.46
N HIS A 31 -24.44 -3.35 5.25
CA HIS A 31 -24.95 -1.96 5.24
C HIS A 31 -25.71 -1.55 6.51
N LYS A 32 -25.52 -2.30 7.62
CA LYS A 32 -26.13 -1.98 8.91
C LYS A 32 -25.40 -0.84 9.62
N ASP A 33 -24.15 -0.60 9.25
CA ASP A 33 -23.39 0.53 9.73
C ASP A 33 -23.88 1.81 9.04
N LYS A 34 -24.61 2.70 9.73
CA LYS A 34 -24.97 4.02 9.19
C LYS A 34 -23.96 5.12 9.56
N ALA A 35 -23.04 4.84 10.47
CA ALA A 35 -22.08 5.83 10.96
C ALA A 35 -21.07 6.22 9.87
N HIS A 36 -20.67 5.27 9.04
CA HIS A 36 -19.64 5.49 8.00
C HIS A 36 -20.22 5.69 6.58
N ALA A 37 -21.35 6.39 6.46
CA ALA A 37 -22.03 6.57 5.17
C ALA A 37 -21.19 7.37 4.16
N LYS A 38 -20.50 8.40 4.63
CA LYS A 38 -19.67 9.28 3.79
C LYS A 38 -18.41 8.56 3.33
N GLU A 39 -17.75 7.82 4.21
CA GLU A 39 -16.56 7.01 3.92
C GLU A 39 -16.90 5.95 2.86
N ARG A 40 -18.06 5.31 2.97
CA ARG A 40 -18.52 4.37 1.93
C ARG A 40 -18.77 5.04 0.59
N LEU A 41 -19.34 6.25 0.58
CA LEU A 41 -19.51 7.01 -0.66
C LEU A 41 -18.14 7.33 -1.29
N ILE A 42 -17.16 7.75 -0.48
CA ILE A 42 -15.79 8.00 -0.91
C ILE A 42 -15.16 6.73 -1.52
N LEU A 43 -15.32 5.57 -0.88
CA LEU A 43 -14.78 4.30 -1.38
C LEU A 43 -15.45 3.85 -2.69
N LYS A 44 -16.77 4.02 -2.80
CA LYS A 44 -17.50 3.77 -4.06
C LYS A 44 -16.99 4.68 -5.19
N ALA A 45 -16.88 5.97 -4.92
CA ALA A 45 -16.35 6.94 -5.87
C ALA A 45 -14.90 6.61 -6.28
N ALA A 46 -14.05 6.21 -5.34
CA ALA A 46 -12.67 5.81 -5.61
C ALA A 46 -12.61 4.56 -6.52
N SER A 47 -13.42 3.53 -6.22
CA SER A 47 -13.55 2.34 -7.07
C SER A 47 -14.01 2.72 -8.48
N TYR A 48 -15.02 3.59 -8.58
CA TYR A 48 -15.56 4.03 -9.85
C TYR A 48 -14.55 4.84 -10.68
N LEU A 49 -13.83 5.76 -10.03
CA LEU A 49 -12.77 6.54 -10.68
C LEU A 49 -11.65 5.66 -11.23
N ALA A 50 -11.30 4.57 -10.54
CA ALA A 50 -10.33 3.60 -11.06
C ALA A 50 -10.85 2.90 -12.33
N THR A 51 -12.10 2.44 -12.33
CA THR A 51 -12.77 1.88 -13.52
C THR A 51 -12.77 2.88 -14.68
N ARG A 52 -13.16 4.13 -14.43
CA ARG A 52 -13.18 5.19 -15.45
C ARG A 52 -11.78 5.48 -16.00
N TRP A 53 -10.77 5.54 -15.13
CA TRP A 53 -9.37 5.76 -15.55
C TRP A 53 -8.88 4.62 -16.45
N GLU A 54 -9.13 3.36 -16.08
CA GLU A 54 -8.79 2.21 -16.93
C GLU A 54 -9.55 2.21 -18.25
N PHE A 55 -10.86 2.50 -18.21
CA PHE A 55 -11.67 2.61 -19.40
C PHE A 55 -11.15 3.67 -20.36
N SER A 56 -10.64 4.81 -19.86
CA SER A 56 -10.07 5.86 -20.70
C SER A 56 -8.88 5.39 -21.54
N ILE A 57 -8.10 4.43 -21.03
CA ILE A 57 -6.96 3.81 -21.72
C ILE A 57 -7.48 2.82 -22.79
N VAL A 58 -8.39 1.92 -22.40
CA VAL A 58 -8.97 0.91 -23.30
C VAL A 58 -9.80 1.54 -24.41
N TYR A 59 -10.51 2.63 -24.12
CA TYR A 59 -11.32 3.38 -25.08
C TYR A 59 -10.48 3.84 -26.27
N GLN A 60 -9.23 4.28 -26.06
CA GLN A 60 -8.35 4.73 -27.14
C GLN A 60 -8.03 3.62 -28.14
N THR A 61 -7.84 2.38 -27.66
CA THR A 61 -7.50 1.22 -28.49
C THR A 61 -8.73 0.50 -29.04
N SER A 62 -9.92 0.76 -28.49
CA SER A 62 -11.15 0.02 -28.78
C SER A 62 -12.19 0.80 -29.59
N LYS A 63 -11.80 1.96 -30.18
CA LYS A 63 -12.69 2.82 -30.99
C LYS A 63 -13.34 2.15 -32.20
N PHE A 64 -12.84 0.99 -32.61
CA PHE A 64 -13.39 0.23 -33.74
C PHE A 64 -14.65 -0.56 -33.36
N LEU A 65 -14.94 -0.72 -32.06
CA LEU A 65 -16.13 -1.42 -31.57
C LEU A 65 -17.36 -0.52 -31.68
N SER A 66 -18.50 -1.08 -32.11
CA SER A 66 -19.74 -0.32 -32.31
C SER A 66 -20.31 0.29 -31.03
N ASP A 67 -20.16 -0.39 -29.89
CA ASP A 67 -20.87 -0.05 -28.65
C ASP A 67 -19.99 0.77 -27.68
N ILE A 68 -18.78 1.15 -28.10
CA ILE A 68 -17.77 1.75 -27.22
C ILE A 68 -18.18 3.17 -26.76
N ASP A 69 -18.89 3.91 -27.62
CA ASP A 69 -19.37 5.25 -27.29
C ASP A 69 -20.58 5.23 -26.36
N GLU A 70 -21.47 4.23 -26.49
CA GLU A 70 -22.56 4.00 -25.54
C GLU A 70 -22.01 3.60 -24.16
N LEU A 71 -20.98 2.74 -24.13
CA LEU A 71 -20.29 2.40 -22.88
C LEU A 71 -19.62 3.63 -22.25
N LYS A 72 -18.98 4.48 -23.06
CA LYS A 72 -18.41 5.73 -22.57
C LYS A 72 -19.47 6.66 -21.98
N ALA A 73 -20.63 6.80 -22.63
CA ALA A 73 -21.72 7.63 -22.13
C ALA A 73 -22.19 7.14 -20.74
N ARG A 74 -22.39 5.83 -20.57
CA ARG A 74 -22.73 5.24 -19.25
C ARG A 74 -21.67 5.49 -18.20
N VAL A 75 -20.38 5.40 -18.56
CA VAL A 75 -19.26 5.68 -17.64
C VAL A 75 -19.17 7.18 -17.26
N GLU A 76 -19.64 8.09 -18.10
CA GLU A 76 -19.72 9.51 -17.70
C GLU A 76 -21.01 9.83 -16.93
N GLU A 77 -22.11 9.10 -17.15
CA GLU A 77 -23.38 9.28 -16.44
C GLU A 77 -23.30 8.83 -14.97
N GLU A 78 -22.78 7.63 -14.68
CA GLU A 78 -22.66 7.14 -13.29
C GLU A 78 -21.66 7.99 -12.45
N LEU A 79 -20.82 8.80 -13.10
CA LEU A 79 -19.95 9.74 -12.41
C LEU A 79 -20.73 10.87 -11.69
N GLU A 80 -21.91 11.22 -12.19
CA GLU A 80 -22.73 12.30 -11.64
C GLU A 80 -23.15 12.03 -10.19
N ASP A 81 -23.36 10.75 -9.85
CA ASP A 81 -23.69 10.28 -8.50
C ASP A 81 -22.64 10.67 -7.44
N TYR A 82 -21.42 10.97 -7.87
CA TYR A 82 -20.29 11.26 -6.98
C TYR A 82 -19.87 12.74 -6.99
N TYR A 83 -20.55 13.61 -7.74
CA TYR A 83 -20.18 15.03 -7.83
C TYR A 83 -20.33 15.82 -6.55
N GLU A 84 -21.03 15.33 -5.53
CA GLU A 84 -21.03 15.95 -4.20
C GLU A 84 -19.62 15.97 -3.57
N LEU A 85 -18.75 15.02 -3.95
CA LEU A 85 -17.39 14.93 -3.47
C LEU A 85 -16.48 15.92 -4.23
N ILE A 86 -15.96 16.91 -3.50
CA ILE A 86 -15.03 17.91 -4.06
C ILE A 86 -13.81 17.25 -4.74
N GLY A 87 -13.30 16.15 -4.15
CA GLY A 87 -12.18 15.39 -4.72
C GLY A 87 -12.50 14.82 -6.11
N VAL A 88 -13.70 14.25 -6.28
CA VAL A 88 -14.17 13.73 -7.57
C VAL A 88 -14.24 14.85 -8.60
N ARG A 89 -14.87 15.99 -8.26
CA ARG A 89 -14.93 17.15 -9.18
C ARG A 89 -13.55 17.60 -9.63
N LYS A 90 -12.59 17.71 -8.70
CA LYS A 90 -11.21 18.10 -9.03
C LYS A 90 -10.50 17.11 -9.95
N ILE A 91 -10.72 15.80 -9.75
CA ILE A 91 -10.15 14.75 -10.60
C ILE A 91 -10.76 14.80 -12.00
N VAL A 92 -12.09 14.89 -12.09
CA VAL A 92 -12.84 14.90 -13.35
C VAL A 92 -12.52 16.13 -14.20
N MET A 93 -12.38 17.30 -13.57
CA MET A 93 -11.96 18.54 -14.22
C MET A 93 -10.46 18.59 -14.57
N ASN A 94 -9.75 17.46 -14.47
CA ASN A 94 -8.33 17.33 -14.78
C ASN A 94 -7.43 18.35 -14.04
N GLN A 95 -7.75 18.65 -12.77
CA GLN A 95 -6.95 19.54 -11.95
C GLN A 95 -5.73 18.80 -11.34
N LYS A 96 -5.01 19.47 -10.43
CA LYS A 96 -3.83 18.93 -9.74
C LYS A 96 -4.02 17.49 -9.21
N LEU A 97 -5.14 17.20 -8.56
CA LEU A 97 -5.44 15.86 -8.03
C LEU A 97 -5.51 14.77 -9.12
N ALA A 98 -5.97 15.09 -10.33
CA ALA A 98 -6.01 14.13 -11.42
C ALA A 98 -4.60 13.64 -11.79
N LYS A 99 -3.60 14.53 -11.71
CA LYS A 99 -2.20 14.18 -11.97
C LYS A 99 -1.62 13.25 -10.90
N LEU A 100 -2.01 13.43 -9.64
CA LEU A 100 -1.63 12.51 -8.56
C LEU A 100 -2.25 11.12 -8.76
N VAL A 101 -3.53 11.06 -9.14
CA VAL A 101 -4.23 9.81 -9.47
C VAL A 101 -3.58 9.13 -10.68
N ASP A 102 -3.21 9.89 -11.71
CA ASP A 102 -2.50 9.36 -12.88
C ASP A 102 -1.13 8.76 -12.52
N LEU A 103 -0.35 9.43 -11.66
CA LEU A 103 0.91 8.90 -11.15
C LEU A 103 0.73 7.57 -10.42
N ALA A 104 -0.25 7.49 -9.53
CA ALA A 104 -0.58 6.24 -8.84
C ALA A 104 -1.06 5.14 -9.82
N GLY A 105 -1.88 5.51 -10.82
CA GLY A 105 -2.40 4.58 -11.84
C GLY A 105 -1.29 3.93 -12.67
N ARG A 106 -0.19 4.64 -12.96
CA ARG A 106 0.97 4.10 -13.70
C ARG A 106 1.63 2.91 -13.01
N LEU A 107 1.59 2.85 -11.67
CA LEU A 107 2.15 1.74 -10.89
C LEU A 107 1.45 0.40 -11.17
N ARG A 108 0.24 0.42 -11.78
CA ARG A 108 -0.43 -0.78 -12.29
C ARG A 108 0.33 -1.47 -13.42
N PHE A 109 1.08 -0.69 -14.20
CA PHE A 109 1.83 -1.19 -15.36
C PHE A 109 3.29 -1.53 -15.01
N GLN A 110 3.77 -1.11 -13.83
CA GLN A 110 5.08 -1.47 -13.33
C GLN A 110 5.01 -2.84 -12.65
N LYS A 111 5.65 -3.84 -13.24
CA LYS A 111 5.69 -5.21 -12.71
C LYS A 111 6.88 -5.37 -11.77
N ARG A 112 6.61 -5.93 -10.58
CA ARG A 112 7.66 -6.33 -9.64
C ARG A 112 8.36 -7.61 -10.10
N TRP A 113 9.55 -7.86 -9.56
CA TRP A 113 10.43 -8.94 -10.00
C TRP A 113 10.76 -8.80 -11.49
N ALA A 114 11.03 -7.56 -11.91
CA ALA A 114 11.39 -7.25 -13.29
C ALA A 114 12.53 -8.18 -13.74
N GLN A 115 12.42 -8.71 -14.96
CA GLN A 115 13.35 -9.68 -15.56
C GLN A 115 13.25 -11.13 -15.05
N THR A 116 12.37 -11.42 -14.08
CA THR A 116 12.12 -12.79 -13.63
C THR A 116 10.66 -13.18 -13.86
N PRO A 117 10.36 -14.17 -14.75
CA PRO A 117 9.00 -14.65 -14.95
C PRO A 117 8.37 -15.11 -13.63
N ARG A 118 7.15 -14.68 -13.35
CA ARG A 118 6.44 -15.00 -12.11
C ARG A 118 4.94 -15.15 -12.36
N ILE A 119 4.31 -16.12 -11.68
CA ILE A 119 2.86 -16.37 -11.80
C ILE A 119 2.20 -16.41 -10.42
N PRO A 120 1.09 -15.67 -10.18
CA PRO A 120 0.57 -14.60 -11.03
C PRO A 120 1.52 -13.41 -11.02
N GLU A 121 1.53 -12.59 -12.07
CA GLU A 121 2.24 -11.31 -12.03
C GLU A 121 1.61 -10.33 -11.03
N THR A 122 2.43 -9.43 -10.45
CA THR A 122 2.00 -8.44 -9.45
C THR A 122 2.57 -7.11 -9.88
N ALA A 123 1.69 -6.12 -9.97
CA ALA A 123 2.07 -4.74 -10.19
C ALA A 123 2.52 -4.11 -8.87
N VAL A 124 3.37 -3.07 -8.92
CA VAL A 124 3.76 -2.31 -7.72
C VAL A 124 2.53 -1.80 -6.97
N LEU A 125 1.50 -1.33 -7.68
CA LEU A 125 0.24 -0.91 -7.07
C LEU A 125 -0.45 -2.04 -6.27
N GLY A 126 -0.40 -3.27 -6.78
CA GLY A 126 -0.98 -4.44 -6.09
C GLY A 126 -0.17 -4.82 -4.86
N HIS A 127 1.15 -4.76 -4.95
CA HIS A 127 2.06 -4.98 -3.83
C HIS A 127 1.80 -3.98 -2.69
N MET A 128 1.74 -2.68 -2.99
CA MET A 128 1.45 -1.63 -2.01
C MET A 128 0.16 -1.90 -1.22
N LEU A 129 -0.90 -2.38 -1.89
CA LEU A 129 -2.14 -2.77 -1.23
C LEU A 129 -1.94 -3.96 -0.27
N VAL A 130 -1.19 -4.98 -0.68
CA VAL A 130 -0.88 -6.15 0.18
C VAL A 130 -0.10 -5.69 1.41
N VAL A 131 0.91 -4.84 1.25
CA VAL A 131 1.69 -4.29 2.38
C VAL A 131 0.80 -3.49 3.32
N ALA A 132 -0.13 -2.68 2.80
CA ALA A 132 -1.09 -1.93 3.61
C ALA A 132 -2.03 -2.84 4.42
N ILE A 133 -2.52 -3.94 3.81
CA ILE A 133 -3.35 -4.93 4.49
C ILE A 133 -2.57 -5.65 5.60
N LEU A 134 -1.34 -6.09 5.32
CA LEU A 134 -0.47 -6.72 6.33
C LEU A 134 -0.18 -5.76 7.48
N SER A 135 0.10 -4.49 7.16
CA SER A 135 0.36 -3.43 8.14
C SER A 135 -0.87 -3.12 9.01
N TYR A 136 -2.07 -3.22 8.45
CA TYR A 136 -3.31 -3.11 9.22
C TYR A 136 -3.45 -4.27 10.20
N PHE A 137 -3.26 -5.52 9.77
CA PHE A 137 -3.33 -6.69 10.68
C PHE A 137 -2.23 -6.66 11.74
N TYR A 138 -1.01 -6.27 11.38
CA TYR A 138 0.05 -6.02 12.35
C TYR A 138 -0.39 -4.99 13.40
N SER A 139 -0.96 -3.86 12.95
CA SER A 139 -1.43 -2.78 13.84
C SER A 139 -2.54 -3.25 14.78
N LEU A 140 -3.42 -4.15 14.34
CA LEU A 140 -4.42 -4.79 15.21
C LEU A 140 -3.78 -5.69 16.27
N GLU A 141 -2.81 -6.52 15.86
CA GLU A 141 -2.14 -7.48 16.75
C GLU A 141 -1.37 -6.75 17.87
N VAL A 142 -0.66 -5.67 17.54
CA VAL A 142 0.05 -4.84 18.52
C VAL A 142 -0.85 -3.81 19.23
N LYS A 143 -2.16 -3.85 18.98
CA LYS A 143 -3.15 -2.93 19.58
C LYS A 143 -2.76 -1.46 19.42
N ALA A 144 -2.36 -1.09 18.21
CA ALA A 144 -2.03 0.29 17.87
C ALA A 144 -3.21 1.22 18.17
N CYS A 145 -2.91 2.42 18.71
CA CYS A 145 -3.88 3.50 18.83
C CYS A 145 -4.41 3.92 17.46
N LYS A 146 -5.46 4.74 17.44
CA LYS A 146 -6.16 5.09 16.20
C LYS A 146 -5.23 5.78 15.21
N SER A 147 -4.48 6.79 15.64
CA SER A 147 -3.57 7.51 14.73
C SER A 147 -2.43 6.62 14.23
N ARG A 148 -1.83 5.79 15.11
CA ARG A 148 -0.77 4.85 14.72
C ARG A 148 -1.27 3.83 13.70
N LEU A 149 -2.46 3.28 13.88
CA LEU A 149 -3.07 2.35 12.94
C LEU A 149 -3.31 3.01 11.57
N GLU A 150 -3.91 4.20 11.56
CA GLU A 150 -4.20 4.95 10.33
C GLU A 150 -2.92 5.30 9.58
N ASN A 151 -1.91 5.83 10.29
CA ASN A 151 -0.65 6.21 9.69
C ASN A 151 0.15 5.00 9.19
N ASN A 152 0.15 3.88 9.93
CA ASN A 152 0.77 2.65 9.47
C ASN A 152 0.15 2.17 8.15
N PHE A 153 -1.18 2.18 8.06
CA PHE A 153 -1.90 1.80 6.85
C PHE A 153 -1.56 2.71 5.68
N PHE A 154 -1.62 4.04 5.85
CA PHE A 154 -1.36 4.97 4.75
C PHE A 154 0.13 5.06 4.37
N CYS A 155 1.05 4.97 5.33
CA CYS A 155 2.48 4.88 5.04
C CYS A 155 2.76 3.66 4.18
N ALA A 156 2.24 2.49 4.56
CA ALA A 156 2.37 1.28 3.75
C ALA A 156 1.68 1.41 2.38
N LEU A 157 0.51 2.03 2.32
CA LEU A 157 -0.22 2.21 1.05
C LEU A 157 0.53 3.11 0.06
N PHE A 158 1.31 4.08 0.53
CA PHE A 158 2.01 5.05 -0.32
C PHE A 158 3.53 4.89 -0.36
N HIS A 159 4.11 3.88 0.31
CA HIS A 159 5.56 3.76 0.47
C HIS A 159 6.33 3.74 -0.87
N ASP A 160 5.81 3.03 -1.87
CA ASP A 160 6.37 2.93 -3.23
C ASP A 160 5.76 3.95 -4.21
N LEU A 161 4.93 4.91 -3.78
CA LEU A 161 4.39 5.94 -4.68
C LEU A 161 5.49 6.69 -5.45
N PRO A 162 6.64 7.06 -4.84
CA PRO A 162 7.75 7.67 -5.56
C PRO A 162 8.31 6.81 -6.71
N GLU A 163 8.13 5.48 -6.67
CA GLU A 163 8.60 4.58 -7.73
C GLU A 163 7.91 4.83 -9.08
N SER A 164 6.74 5.47 -9.08
CA SER A 164 6.04 5.90 -10.30
C SER A 164 6.87 6.85 -11.17
N LEU A 165 7.88 7.50 -10.58
CA LEU A 165 8.75 8.48 -11.22
C LEU A 165 10.16 7.94 -11.48
N THR A 166 10.67 7.03 -10.64
CA THR A 166 12.03 6.47 -10.77
C THR A 166 12.11 5.24 -11.66
N ARG A 167 10.97 4.58 -11.96
CA ARG A 167 10.89 3.21 -12.51
C ARG A 167 11.51 2.18 -11.55
N ASP A 168 11.11 0.91 -11.60
CA ASP A 168 11.52 -0.11 -10.62
C ASP A 168 13.05 -0.27 -10.57
N ILE A 169 13.69 0.31 -9.54
CA ILE A 169 15.10 0.08 -9.24
C ILE A 169 15.15 -1.12 -8.28
N ILE A 170 15.48 -2.30 -8.81
CA ILE A 170 15.53 -3.53 -8.02
C ILE A 170 16.47 -3.40 -6.80
N SER A 171 16.13 -4.03 -5.67
CA SER A 171 16.89 -3.92 -4.43
C SER A 171 18.39 -4.26 -4.55
N PRO A 172 18.83 -5.26 -5.35
CA PRO A 172 20.26 -5.53 -5.56
C PRO A 172 21.01 -4.35 -6.18
N VAL A 173 20.34 -3.53 -6.99
CA VAL A 173 20.93 -2.31 -7.58
C VAL A 173 20.93 -1.18 -6.55
N LYS A 174 19.81 -0.97 -5.83
CA LYS A 174 19.74 0.07 -4.76
C LYS A 174 20.90 -0.11 -3.76
N TYR A 175 21.08 -1.32 -3.24
CA TYR A 175 22.04 -1.60 -2.15
C TYR A 175 23.38 -2.21 -2.57
N GLY A 176 23.58 -2.52 -3.85
CA GLY A 176 24.77 -3.22 -4.35
C GLY A 176 26.00 -2.32 -4.59
N ILE A 177 25.84 -1.00 -4.56
CA ILE A 177 26.91 -0.02 -4.83
C ILE A 177 26.99 0.97 -3.66
N GLU A 178 28.17 1.07 -3.04
CA GLU A 178 28.43 2.02 -1.97
C GLU A 178 28.20 3.47 -2.47
N GLY A 179 27.48 4.27 -1.68
CA GLY A 179 27.11 5.66 -2.03
C GLY A 179 25.92 5.81 -2.98
N LEU A 180 25.49 4.77 -3.71
CA LEU A 180 24.36 4.88 -4.64
C LEU A 180 23.02 5.11 -3.91
N ASN A 181 22.84 4.53 -2.73
CA ASN A 181 21.63 4.74 -1.92
C ASN A 181 21.38 6.21 -1.57
N GLU A 182 22.44 6.96 -1.25
CA GLU A 182 22.34 8.38 -0.92
C GLU A 182 21.90 9.19 -2.14
N ILE A 183 22.52 8.93 -3.30
CA ILE A 183 22.16 9.57 -4.58
C ILE A 183 20.71 9.26 -4.97
N ILE A 184 20.28 8.00 -4.83
CA ILE A 184 18.90 7.60 -5.11
C ILE A 184 17.95 8.33 -4.17
N SER A 185 18.27 8.42 -2.88
CA SER A 185 17.42 9.08 -1.89
C SER A 185 17.28 10.58 -2.17
N GLU A 186 18.38 11.26 -2.52
CA GLU A 186 18.35 12.68 -2.93
C GLU A 186 17.54 12.88 -4.22
N TYR A 187 17.70 11.98 -5.19
CA TYR A 187 16.95 12.01 -6.45
C TYR A 187 15.45 11.79 -6.23
N GLU A 188 15.07 10.79 -5.42
CA GLU A 188 13.69 10.53 -5.02
C GLU A 188 13.08 11.73 -4.31
N MET A 189 13.81 12.36 -3.39
CA MET A 189 13.33 13.56 -2.70
C MET A 189 13.05 14.71 -3.66
N ARG A 190 13.94 14.96 -4.62
CA ARG A 190 13.71 15.98 -5.64
C ARG A 190 12.49 15.66 -6.49
N LEU A 191 12.29 14.40 -6.87
CA LEU A 191 11.13 13.97 -7.64
C LEU A 191 9.83 14.13 -6.85
N ILE A 192 9.82 13.83 -5.55
CA ILE A 192 8.66 14.03 -4.70
C ILE A 192 8.30 15.52 -4.64
N ASP A 193 9.28 16.40 -4.42
CA ASP A 193 9.06 17.85 -4.33
C ASP A 193 8.61 18.48 -5.66
N GLU A 194 9.16 18.03 -6.79
CA GLU A 194 8.84 18.61 -8.11
C GLU A 194 7.61 18.00 -8.77
N LYS A 195 7.28 16.73 -8.48
CA LYS A 195 6.32 15.94 -9.26
C LYS A 195 5.21 15.29 -8.45
N ILE A 196 5.29 15.25 -7.11
CA ILE A 196 4.22 14.68 -6.26
C ILE A 196 3.56 15.78 -5.42
N LEU A 197 4.31 16.42 -4.52
CA LEU A 197 3.79 17.43 -3.57
C LEU A 197 3.07 18.62 -4.24
N PRO A 198 3.45 19.09 -5.44
CA PRO A 198 2.72 20.17 -6.12
C PRO A 198 1.29 19.80 -6.49
N PHE A 199 0.99 18.50 -6.58
CA PHE A 199 -0.34 17.96 -6.90
C PHE A 199 -1.18 17.63 -5.67
N VAL A 200 -0.55 17.55 -4.49
CA VAL A 200 -1.23 17.37 -3.20
C VAL A 200 -1.88 18.70 -2.77
N PRO A 201 -3.12 18.68 -2.25
CA PRO A 201 -3.75 19.87 -1.69
C PRO A 201 -2.88 20.48 -0.59
N GLU A 202 -2.77 21.81 -0.57
CA GLU A 202 -1.85 22.54 0.31
C GLU A 202 -2.02 22.17 1.79
N ASN A 203 -3.26 22.04 2.26
CA ASN A 203 -3.58 21.68 3.63
C ASN A 203 -3.29 20.22 4.01
N PHE A 204 -2.89 19.37 3.05
CA PHE A 204 -2.52 17.97 3.25
C PHE A 204 -1.04 17.71 2.97
N ARG A 205 -0.27 18.70 2.51
CA ARG A 205 1.12 18.48 2.08
C ARG A 205 2.01 17.96 3.20
N ASP A 206 1.88 18.53 4.40
CA ASP A 206 2.71 18.16 5.54
C ASP A 206 2.41 16.73 6.01
N GLU A 207 1.12 16.39 6.11
CA GLU A 207 0.67 15.03 6.44
C GLU A 207 1.12 14.02 5.38
N PHE A 208 0.95 14.34 4.10
CA PHE A 208 1.37 13.45 3.02
C PHE A 208 2.88 13.27 2.97
N SER A 209 3.65 14.34 3.24
CA SER A 209 5.11 14.27 3.35
C SER A 209 5.53 13.38 4.52
N TYR A 210 4.84 13.49 5.66
CA TYR A 210 5.08 12.64 6.83
C TYR A 210 4.79 11.16 6.56
N ILE A 211 3.70 10.87 5.84
CA ILE A 211 3.33 9.53 5.38
C ILE A 211 4.39 8.96 4.43
N LEU A 212 4.94 9.77 3.52
CA LEU A 212 6.03 9.38 2.61
C LEU A 212 7.41 9.23 3.29
N GLY A 213 7.48 9.38 4.61
CA GLY A 213 8.72 9.20 5.37
C GLY A 213 9.65 10.40 5.31
N ILE A 214 9.13 11.60 5.01
CA ILE A 214 9.94 12.81 4.90
C ILE A 214 10.00 13.51 6.26
N ARG A 215 11.22 13.83 6.68
CA ARG A 215 11.48 14.69 7.86
C ARG A 215 12.70 15.57 7.64
N MET A 216 12.87 16.56 8.52
CA MET A 216 14.01 17.46 8.50
C MET A 216 14.97 17.14 9.66
N GLU A 217 16.26 17.00 9.35
CA GLU A 217 17.33 16.79 10.32
C GLU A 217 18.57 17.58 9.90
N GLY A 218 19.12 18.37 10.83
CA GLY A 218 20.29 19.21 10.55
C GLY A 218 20.10 20.21 9.39
N GLY A 219 18.87 20.63 9.10
CA GLY A 219 18.55 21.53 7.97
C GLY A 219 18.49 20.85 6.60
N LYS A 220 18.57 19.52 6.56
CA LYS A 220 18.39 18.71 5.35
C LYS A 220 17.12 17.88 5.43
N PHE A 221 16.47 17.67 4.30
CA PHE A 221 15.37 16.71 4.19
C PHE A 221 15.94 15.30 4.08
N ILE A 222 15.34 14.38 4.82
CA ILE A 222 15.65 12.95 4.81
C ILE A 222 14.36 12.21 4.48
N LYS A 223 14.47 11.21 3.60
CA LYS A 223 13.40 10.28 3.26
C LYS A 223 13.73 8.90 3.82
N ASN A 224 12.88 8.39 4.69
CA ASN A 224 12.91 7.00 5.11
C ASN A 224 11.51 6.57 5.58
N GLU A 225 10.74 5.98 4.67
CA GLU A 225 9.41 5.45 4.97
C GLU A 225 9.43 4.33 6.03
N PHE A 226 10.56 3.64 6.18
CA PHE A 226 10.70 2.47 7.05
C PHE A 226 11.44 2.74 8.37
N GLU A 227 11.60 4.00 8.77
CA GLU A 227 12.02 4.34 10.13
C GLU A 227 10.82 4.55 11.05
N ASN A 228 11.02 4.22 12.33
CA ASN A 228 10.07 4.58 13.37
C ASN A 228 10.10 6.10 13.57
N ARG A 229 8.92 6.71 13.57
CA ARG A 229 8.80 8.17 13.68
C ARG A 229 7.54 8.59 14.43
N ILE A 230 7.60 9.77 15.03
CA ILE A 230 6.48 10.43 15.73
C ILE A 230 6.33 11.87 15.23
N CYS A 231 5.16 12.47 15.43
CA CYS A 231 4.88 13.85 15.04
C CYS A 231 3.90 14.53 16.01
N GLU A 232 4.40 15.05 17.12
CA GLU A 232 3.60 15.89 18.03
C GLU A 232 3.53 17.35 17.55
N LYS A 233 4.68 17.89 17.11
CA LYS A 233 4.82 19.25 16.57
C LYS A 233 5.56 19.25 15.24
N LYS A 234 6.56 18.38 15.14
CA LYS A 234 7.37 18.16 13.94
C LYS A 234 7.71 16.67 13.85
N PRO A 235 7.88 16.12 12.64
CA PRO A 235 8.35 14.76 12.45
C PRO A 235 9.73 14.55 13.08
N LEU A 236 9.87 13.47 13.85
CA LEU A 236 11.12 13.07 14.50
C LEU A 236 11.32 11.57 14.38
N HIS A 237 12.58 11.15 14.23
CA HIS A 237 12.96 9.76 14.40
C HIS A 237 12.67 9.31 15.84
N HIS A 238 12.15 8.09 15.99
CA HIS A 238 11.88 7.49 17.30
C HIS A 238 12.72 6.24 17.50
N GLU A 239 13.53 6.25 18.56
CA GLU A 239 14.29 5.08 19.00
C GLU A 239 13.56 4.33 20.12
N GLY A 240 13.69 3.01 20.13
CA GLY A 240 13.06 2.14 21.13
C GLY A 240 11.71 1.57 20.67
N THR A 241 10.96 1.03 21.63
CA THR A 241 9.68 0.38 21.37
C THR A 241 8.60 1.40 21.02
N MET A 242 7.71 1.01 20.11
CA MET A 242 6.56 1.81 19.70
C MET A 242 5.43 1.81 20.75
N GLU A 243 5.48 0.91 21.73
CA GLU A 243 4.52 0.88 22.85
C GLU A 243 4.56 2.18 23.66
N ASN A 244 5.74 2.76 23.83
CA ASN A 244 5.93 4.03 24.55
C ASN A 244 5.28 5.23 23.86
N VAL A 245 4.92 5.09 22.59
CA VAL A 245 4.33 6.15 21.75
C VAL A 245 2.98 5.73 21.16
N ASN A 246 2.29 4.79 21.84
CA ASN A 246 1.00 4.24 21.41
C ASN A 246 -0.22 5.06 21.88
N GLU A 247 -0.16 6.39 21.72
CA GLU A 247 -1.27 7.31 21.99
C GLU A 247 -1.47 8.25 20.82
N ASP A 248 -2.71 8.70 20.60
CA ASP A 248 -3.07 9.48 19.40
C ASP A 248 -2.21 10.74 19.23
N LYS A 249 -1.83 11.38 20.35
CA LYS A 249 -1.00 12.61 20.40
C LYS A 249 0.37 12.46 19.73
N PHE A 250 0.95 11.26 19.73
CA PHE A 250 2.27 11.02 19.16
C PHE A 250 2.25 10.90 17.64
N ASN A 251 1.07 10.66 17.07
CA ASN A 251 0.86 10.50 15.63
C ASN A 251 1.88 9.51 15.01
N ALA A 252 2.15 8.40 15.70
CA ALA A 252 3.30 7.55 15.42
C ALA A 252 3.18 6.75 14.11
N ILE A 253 4.32 6.41 13.50
CA ILE A 253 4.45 5.46 12.39
C ILE A 253 5.54 4.44 12.75
N ASP A 254 5.20 3.17 12.60
CA ASP A 254 6.07 2.03 12.87
C ASP A 254 6.81 1.57 11.62
N GLY A 255 7.67 2.43 11.08
CA GLY A 255 8.34 2.15 9.81
C GLY A 255 9.11 0.82 9.81
N LYS A 256 9.67 0.39 10.95
CA LYS A 256 10.36 -0.89 11.05
C LYS A 256 9.40 -2.06 10.85
N ALA A 257 8.20 -2.03 11.44
CA ALA A 257 7.20 -3.05 11.19
C ALA A 257 6.65 -3.04 9.77
N LEU A 258 6.49 -1.85 9.18
CA LEU A 258 6.08 -1.74 7.78
C LEU A 258 7.12 -2.38 6.84
N LYS A 259 8.42 -2.29 7.16
CA LYS A 259 9.49 -2.99 6.42
C LYS A 259 9.39 -4.51 6.52
N PHE A 260 8.96 -5.03 7.66
CA PHE A 260 8.69 -6.47 7.81
C PHE A 260 7.47 -6.89 6.98
N CYS A 261 6.43 -6.05 6.93
CA CYS A 261 5.25 -6.29 6.11
C CYS A 261 5.57 -6.25 4.59
N ASP A 262 6.40 -5.30 4.15
CA ASP A 262 6.93 -5.24 2.77
C ASP A 262 7.69 -6.53 2.39
N LYS A 263 8.64 -6.94 3.24
CA LYS A 263 9.38 -8.20 3.05
C LYS A 263 8.48 -9.42 3.05
N LEU A 264 7.47 -9.46 3.91
CA LEU A 264 6.52 -10.57 3.98
C LEU A 264 5.67 -10.64 2.70
N ALA A 265 5.22 -9.50 2.17
CA ALA A 265 4.52 -9.44 0.89
C ALA A 265 5.40 -9.98 -0.25
N ALA A 266 6.67 -9.55 -0.33
CA ALA A 266 7.62 -10.06 -1.32
C ALA A 266 7.89 -11.57 -1.16
N PHE A 267 7.94 -12.07 0.08
CA PHE A 267 8.07 -13.49 0.39
C PHE A 267 6.87 -14.30 -0.13
N PHE A 268 5.64 -13.80 0.09
CA PHE A 268 4.42 -14.42 -0.45
C PHE A 268 4.39 -14.40 -1.98
N GLU A 269 4.76 -13.28 -2.61
CA GLU A 269 4.82 -13.16 -4.08
C GLU A 269 5.73 -14.22 -4.71
N ALA A 270 6.93 -14.41 -4.14
CA ALA A 270 7.89 -15.41 -4.60
C ALA A 270 7.41 -16.84 -4.29
N GLY A 271 6.95 -17.09 -3.07
CA GLY A 271 6.50 -18.40 -2.63
C GLY A 271 5.30 -18.93 -3.43
N ILE A 272 4.30 -18.09 -3.71
CA ILE A 272 3.14 -18.48 -4.53
C ILE A 272 3.62 -18.90 -5.93
N SER A 273 4.51 -18.14 -6.55
CA SER A 273 5.04 -18.48 -7.88
C SER A 273 5.83 -19.78 -7.88
N ILE A 274 6.66 -19.99 -6.86
CA ILE A 274 7.40 -21.23 -6.68
C ILE A 274 6.43 -22.41 -6.50
N SER A 275 5.36 -22.24 -5.72
CA SER A 275 4.34 -23.29 -5.50
C SER A 275 3.63 -23.69 -6.80
N TYR A 276 3.49 -22.76 -7.75
CA TYR A 276 2.90 -23.01 -9.07
C TYR A 276 3.91 -23.52 -10.11
N GLY A 277 5.16 -23.79 -9.70
CA GLY A 277 6.18 -24.40 -10.55
C GLY A 277 7.06 -23.41 -11.31
N VAL A 278 6.86 -22.09 -11.16
CA VAL A 278 7.73 -21.06 -11.74
C VAL A 278 8.83 -20.72 -10.75
N LYS A 279 9.99 -21.39 -10.91
CA LYS A 279 11.10 -21.42 -9.95
C LYS A 279 12.43 -21.04 -10.60
N SER A 280 12.61 -19.77 -10.98
CA SER A 280 13.94 -19.32 -11.41
C SER A 280 14.92 -19.29 -10.22
N ASN A 281 16.22 -19.21 -10.51
CA ASN A 281 17.24 -19.09 -9.47
C ASN A 281 17.03 -17.81 -8.66
N GLU A 282 16.76 -16.69 -9.33
CA GLU A 282 16.55 -15.38 -8.71
C GLU A 282 15.34 -15.38 -7.77
N LEU A 283 14.22 -16.00 -8.16
CA LEU A 283 13.04 -16.15 -7.31
C LEU A 283 13.34 -17.03 -6.09
N THR A 284 14.01 -18.16 -6.31
CA THR A 284 14.34 -19.12 -5.25
C THR A 284 15.32 -18.52 -4.25
N GLU A 285 16.35 -17.82 -4.73
CA GLU A 285 17.29 -17.08 -3.90
C GLU A 285 16.61 -15.95 -3.14
N GLY A 286 15.74 -15.18 -3.81
CA GLY A 286 14.94 -14.14 -3.18
C GLY A 286 14.09 -14.68 -2.02
N PHE A 287 13.35 -15.75 -2.27
CA PHE A 287 12.55 -16.46 -1.26
C PHE A 287 13.40 -16.95 -0.08
N ASN A 288 14.50 -17.66 -0.36
CA ASN A 288 15.40 -18.20 0.67
C ASN A 288 16.11 -17.10 1.49
N ASN A 289 16.46 -15.98 0.87
CA ASN A 289 17.08 -14.85 1.55
C ASN A 289 16.10 -14.16 2.50
N MET A 290 14.82 -14.04 2.09
CA MET A 290 13.76 -13.55 2.95
C MET A 290 13.43 -14.52 4.09
N ASP A 291 13.40 -15.83 3.83
CA ASP A 291 13.23 -16.85 4.88
C ASP A 291 14.34 -16.76 5.93
N LYS A 292 15.61 -16.72 5.50
CA LYS A 292 16.77 -16.51 6.38
C LYS A 292 16.68 -15.19 7.17
N PHE A 293 16.13 -14.14 6.58
CA PHE A 293 15.90 -12.88 7.27
C PHE A 293 14.92 -13.05 8.43
N PHE A 294 13.78 -13.71 8.21
CA PHE A 294 12.78 -13.95 9.27
C PHE A 294 13.26 -14.98 10.30
N GLN A 295 14.07 -15.97 9.93
CA GLN A 295 14.71 -16.88 10.89
C GLN A 295 15.61 -16.13 11.90
N LYS A 296 16.33 -15.10 11.45
CA LYS A 296 17.18 -14.24 12.28
C LYS A 296 16.39 -13.17 13.03
N ASN A 297 15.30 -12.68 12.43
CA ASN A 297 14.47 -11.59 12.95
C ASN A 297 13.04 -12.10 13.14
N GLN A 298 12.86 -13.00 14.11
CA GLN A 298 11.63 -13.80 14.24
C GLN A 298 10.40 -12.96 14.61
N SER A 299 10.60 -11.97 15.49
CA SER A 299 9.51 -11.18 16.03
C SER A 299 9.83 -9.70 16.11
N LEU A 300 8.80 -8.87 15.99
CA LEU A 300 8.87 -7.42 16.22
C LEU A 300 7.62 -6.99 17.00
N ASP A 301 7.83 -6.29 18.12
CA ASP A 301 6.77 -5.80 19.04
C ASP A 301 5.70 -6.88 19.37
N GLY A 302 6.16 -8.10 19.63
CA GLY A 302 5.29 -9.23 20.00
C GLY A 302 4.68 -10.03 18.84
N VAL A 303 4.78 -9.55 17.60
CA VAL A 303 4.30 -10.26 16.40
C VAL A 303 5.39 -11.20 15.88
N ASN A 304 5.10 -12.50 15.76
CA ASN A 304 6.04 -13.49 15.24
C ASN A 304 5.86 -13.66 13.72
N PHE A 305 6.67 -12.94 12.94
CA PHE A 305 6.66 -13.00 11.48
C PHE A 305 7.19 -14.34 10.94
N LEU A 306 8.13 -14.98 11.64
CA LEU A 306 8.63 -16.30 11.24
C LEU A 306 7.51 -17.34 11.24
N LYS A 307 6.65 -17.33 12.29
CA LYS A 307 5.49 -18.23 12.35
C LYS A 307 4.56 -18.04 11.15
N VAL A 308 4.32 -16.79 10.73
CA VAL A 308 3.51 -16.51 9.55
C VAL A 308 4.16 -17.08 8.27
N CYS A 309 5.49 -16.98 8.16
CA CYS A 309 6.22 -17.61 7.06
C CYS A 309 6.14 -19.13 7.08
N ASP A 310 6.22 -19.75 8.26
CA ASP A 310 6.12 -21.21 8.42
C ASP A 310 4.73 -21.72 8.08
N ASP A 311 3.67 -21.07 8.59
CA ASP A 311 2.27 -21.39 8.26
C ASP A 311 2.02 -21.24 6.75
N PHE A 312 2.60 -20.21 6.12
CA PHE A 312 2.53 -20.01 4.67
C PHE A 312 3.26 -21.12 3.89
N LYS A 313 4.47 -21.51 4.31
CA LYS A 313 5.23 -22.60 3.67
C LYS A 313 4.48 -23.92 3.77
N GLU A 314 3.87 -24.22 4.91
CA GLU A 314 3.04 -25.41 5.09
C GLU A 314 1.84 -25.38 4.14
N HIS A 315 1.11 -24.27 4.10
CA HIS A 315 -0.08 -24.12 3.23
C HIS A 315 0.24 -24.34 1.75
N PHE A 316 1.37 -23.83 1.26
CA PHE A 316 1.78 -23.94 -0.14
C PHE A 316 2.73 -25.12 -0.43
N SER A 317 2.99 -25.99 0.55
CA SER A 317 3.91 -27.13 0.42
C SER A 317 5.32 -26.72 -0.08
N LEU A 318 5.87 -25.67 0.53
CA LEU A 318 7.17 -25.07 0.22
C LEU A 318 8.29 -25.46 1.22
N LEU A 319 8.03 -26.46 2.06
CA LEU A 319 8.96 -26.97 3.09
C LEU A 319 10.15 -27.74 2.51
#